data_AF-A0AAD2YRY2-F1
#
_entry.id   AF-A0AAD2YRY2-F1
#
_cell.length_a   1.000
_cell.length_b   1.000
_cell.length_c   1.000
_cell.angle_alpha   90.00
_cell.angle_beta   90.00
_cell.angle_gamma   90.00
#
_symmetry.space_group_name_H-M   'P 1'
#
loop_
_entity.id
_entity.type
_entity.pdbx_description
1 polymer ?
#
loop_
_entity_poly.entity_id
_entity_poly.type
_entity_poly.pdbx_seq_one_letter_code
_entity_poly.pdbx_strand_id
1 'polypeptide(L)'
;MNATAFDNFNFYIGYMRYAGGGWLVGALHKDDREGCDELDEISECFFDINESETHAPQALEYIKEHVKFLSHGDTPSLALKAVEDQITNYITNL
;
A
#
# COMPACT_ATOMS: atom_id res chain seq x y z
N MET A 1 9.23 -18.95 6.88
CA MET A 1 9.21 -17.47 6.96
C MET A 1 8.61 -17.11 8.32
N ASN A 2 9.27 -16.26 9.09
CA ASN A 2 8.76 -15.83 10.39
C ASN A 2 7.58 -14.87 10.15
N ALA A 3 6.35 -15.29 10.49
CA ALA A 3 5.17 -14.43 10.40
C ALA A 3 5.38 -13.08 11.12
N THR A 4 6.25 -13.08 12.13
CA THR A 4 6.64 -11.92 12.94
C THR A 4 7.28 -10.79 12.15
N ALA A 5 7.78 -11.03 10.94
CA ALA A 5 8.40 -9.96 10.15
C ALA A 5 7.35 -9.05 9.50
N PHE A 6 6.18 -9.58 9.15
CA PHE A 6 5.06 -8.81 8.63
C PHE A 6 4.34 -8.02 9.74
N ASP A 7 4.48 -8.42 11.00
CA ASP A 7 3.92 -7.71 12.15
C ASP A 7 4.47 -6.29 12.30
N ASN A 8 5.61 -5.97 11.66
CA ASN A 8 6.19 -4.63 11.64
C ASN A 8 5.61 -3.74 10.53
N PHE A 9 4.58 -4.18 9.82
CA PHE A 9 3.96 -3.44 8.72
C PHE A 9 2.46 -3.26 8.93
N ASN A 10 1.94 -2.10 8.49
CA ASN A 10 0.52 -1.89 8.28
C ASN A 10 0.22 -2.06 6.79
N PHE A 11 -0.79 -2.87 6.47
CA PHE A 11 -1.19 -3.14 5.09
C PHE A 11 -2.47 -2.39 4.75
N TYR A 12 -2.47 -1.80 3.56
CA TYR A 12 -3.60 -1.07 3.01
C TYR A 12 -3.96 -1.66 1.66
N ILE A 13 -5.25 -1.73 1.39
CA ILE A 13 -5.77 -2.23 0.11
C ILE A 13 -6.89 -1.33 -0.38
N GLY A 14 -6.84 -1.03 -1.67
CA GLY A 14 -7.86 -0.25 -2.36
C GLY A 14 -8.03 -0.72 -3.79
N TYR A 15 -9.13 -0.31 -4.41
CA TYR A 15 -9.39 -0.57 -5.83
C TYR A 15 -9.31 0.74 -6.60
N MET A 16 -8.35 0.85 -7.50
CA MET A 16 -8.25 1.99 -8.41
C MET A 16 -9.09 1.70 -9.63
N ARG A 17 -10.19 2.43 -9.82
CA ARG A 17 -11.05 2.30 -11.01
C ARG A 17 -10.40 2.88 -12.26
N TYR A 18 -9.57 3.91 -12.09
CA TYR A 18 -9.01 4.72 -13.16
C TYR A 18 -7.61 4.22 -13.58
N ALA A 19 -7.03 4.79 -14.64
CA ALA A 19 -5.67 4.49 -15.10
C ALA A 19 -5.36 3.00 -15.38
N GLY A 20 -6.33 2.25 -15.92
CA GLY A 20 -6.14 0.84 -16.29
C GLY A 20 -6.83 -0.16 -15.37
N GLY A 21 -7.34 0.30 -14.22
CA GLY A 21 -8.17 -0.52 -13.33
C GLY A 21 -7.38 -1.59 -12.58
N GLY A 22 -7.54 -1.70 -11.27
CA GLY A 22 -6.88 -2.78 -10.53
C GLY A 22 -6.87 -2.62 -9.03
N TRP A 23 -6.44 -3.67 -8.36
CA TRP A 23 -6.20 -3.66 -6.92
C TRP A 23 -4.83 -3.07 -6.66
N LEU A 24 -4.77 -2.17 -5.68
CA LEU A 24 -3.56 -1.59 -5.17
C LEU A 24 -3.37 -2.04 -3.73
N VAL A 25 -2.18 -2.54 -3.40
CA VAL A 25 -1.80 -2.85 -2.02
C VAL A 25 -0.53 -2.09 -1.69
N GLY A 26 -0.54 -1.46 -0.52
CA GLY A 26 0.63 -0.80 0.07
C GLY A 26 0.95 -1.35 1.44
N ALA A 27 2.23 -1.28 1.82
CA ALA A 27 2.67 -1.58 3.17
C ALA A 27 3.57 -0.47 3.72
N LEU A 28 3.24 0.01 4.91
CA LEU A 28 3.99 1.01 5.67
C LEU A 28 4.71 0.33 6.83
N HIS A 29 6.01 0.56 6.98
CA HIS A 29 6.75 0.05 8.13
C HIS A 29 6.40 0.84 9.39
N LYS A 30 6.29 0.14 10.52
CA LYS A 30 5.90 0.72 11.80
C LYS A 30 6.87 1.76 12.35
N ASP A 31 8.12 1.77 11.91
CA ASP A 31 9.11 2.78 12.30
C ASP A 31 9.20 3.94 11.30
N ASP A 32 8.63 3.79 10.11
CA ASP A 32 8.57 4.86 9.10
C ASP A 32 7.37 5.81 9.37
N ARG A 33 6.72 5.65 10.53
CA ARG A 33 5.58 6.47 10.98
C ARG A 33 6.09 7.75 11.64
N GLU A 34 5.68 8.91 11.14
CA GLU A 34 5.93 10.19 11.82
C GLU A 34 4.80 10.57 12.81
N GLY A 35 3.61 9.93 12.72
CA GLY A 35 2.48 10.23 13.62
C GLY A 35 1.32 9.22 13.56
N CYS A 36 0.27 9.47 14.35
CA CYS A 36 -1.00 8.71 14.26
C CYS A 36 -1.86 9.17 13.09
N ASP A 37 -1.82 10.47 12.77
CA ASP A 37 -2.62 11.11 11.72
C ASP A 37 -2.29 10.53 10.32
N GLU A 38 -1.02 10.15 10.11
CA GLU A 38 -0.54 9.54 8.86
C GLU A 38 -1.22 8.20 8.53
N LEU A 39 -1.66 7.42 9.54
CA LEU A 39 -2.36 6.16 9.29
C LEU A 39 -3.78 6.38 8.79
N ASP A 40 -4.45 7.39 9.34
CA ASP A 40 -5.80 7.78 8.95
C ASP A 40 -5.76 8.42 7.55
N GLU A 41 -4.80 9.31 7.29
CA GLU A 41 -4.61 9.95 5.97
C GLU A 41 -4.28 8.94 4.87
N ILE A 42 -3.37 7.99 5.11
CA ILE A 42 -3.08 6.92 4.14
C ILE A 42 -4.31 6.04 3.94
N SER A 43 -5.02 5.68 5.01
CA SER A 43 -6.24 4.88 4.90
C SER A 43 -7.29 5.58 4.05
N GLU A 44 -7.52 6.87 4.26
CA GLU A 44 -8.44 7.70 3.47
C GLU A 44 -8.02 7.75 2.01
N CYS A 45 -6.72 7.94 1.73
CA CYS A 45 -6.21 7.92 0.36
C CYS A 45 -6.51 6.59 -0.35
N PHE A 46 -6.38 5.45 0.34
CA PHE A 46 -6.72 4.13 -0.23
C PHE A 46 -8.22 3.94 -0.50
N PHE A 47 -9.10 4.71 0.16
CA PHE A 47 -10.51 4.79 -0.22
C PHE A 47 -10.71 5.73 -1.42
N ASP A 48 -10.02 6.87 -1.42
CA ASP A 48 -10.18 7.95 -2.42
C ASP A 48 -9.68 7.58 -3.82
N ILE A 49 -8.78 6.59 -3.96
CA ILE A 49 -8.35 6.09 -5.28
C ILE A 49 -9.50 5.55 -6.15
N ASN A 50 -10.67 5.31 -5.57
CA ASN A 50 -11.89 4.88 -6.27
C ASN A 50 -12.93 5.98 -6.47
N GLU A 51 -12.77 7.16 -5.85
CA GLU A 51 -13.83 8.17 -5.80
C GLU A 51 -14.07 8.89 -7.13
N SER A 52 -13.03 9.45 -7.75
CA SER A 52 -13.16 10.25 -8.97
C SER A 52 -11.87 10.33 -9.79
N GLU A 53 -11.98 10.65 -11.08
CA GLU A 53 -10.81 10.84 -11.97
C GLU A 53 -9.91 12.00 -11.54
N THR A 54 -10.43 12.96 -10.77
CA THR A 54 -9.67 14.12 -10.30
C THR A 54 -8.98 13.88 -8.96
N HIS A 55 -9.59 13.10 -8.06
CA HIS A 55 -9.03 12.81 -6.74
C HIS A 55 -8.11 11.59 -6.75
N ALA A 56 -8.43 10.56 -7.54
CA ALA A 56 -7.65 9.32 -7.56
C ALA A 56 -6.16 9.50 -7.90
N PRO A 57 -5.76 10.39 -8.83
CA PRO A 57 -4.34 10.64 -9.09
C PRO A 57 -3.62 11.27 -7.89
N GLN A 58 -4.27 12.19 -7.18
CA GLN A 58 -3.69 12.85 -6.00
C GLN A 58 -3.50 11.86 -4.85
N ALA A 59 -4.54 11.06 -4.58
CA ALA A 59 -4.47 9.99 -3.59
C ALA A 59 -3.39 8.96 -3.93
N LEU A 60 -3.24 8.60 -5.21
CA LEU A 60 -2.20 7.67 -5.65
C LEU A 60 -0.79 8.22 -5.45
N GLU A 61 -0.54 9.48 -5.77
CA GLU A 61 0.78 10.10 -5.54
C GLU A 61 1.10 10.17 -4.04
N TYR A 62 0.13 10.57 -3.21
CA TYR A 62 0.32 10.57 -1.77
C TYR A 62 0.66 9.16 -1.23
N ILE A 63 -0.06 8.12 -1.67
CA ILE A 63 0.23 6.72 -1.30
C ILE A 63 1.67 6.35 -1.68
N LYS A 64 2.12 6.66 -2.90
CA LYS A 64 3.48 6.32 -3.36
C LYS A 64 4.59 7.01 -2.55
N GLU A 65 4.32 8.21 -2.04
CA GLU A 65 5.29 8.97 -1.25
C GLU A 65 5.42 8.41 0.18
N HIS A 66 4.34 7.84 0.74
CA HIS A 66 4.30 7.47 2.15
C HIS A 66 4.42 5.96 2.40
N VAL A 67 3.97 5.09 1.49
CA VAL A 67 4.13 3.64 1.71
C VAL A 67 5.51 3.16 1.25
N LYS A 68 6.11 2.25 2.01
CA LYS A 68 7.44 1.68 1.71
C LYS A 68 7.40 0.68 0.56
N PHE A 69 6.35 -0.13 0.51
CA PHE A 69 6.15 -1.14 -0.52
C PHE A 69 4.79 -0.95 -1.16
N LEU A 70 4.72 -1.11 -2.48
CA LEU A 70 3.51 -0.86 -3.26
C LEU A 70 3.43 -1.82 -4.44
N SER A 71 2.24 -2.34 -4.73
CA SER A 71 2.01 -3.15 -5.93
C SER A 71 0.58 -3.06 -6.45
N HIS A 72 0.45 -3.20 -7.77
CA HIS A 72 -0.82 -3.32 -8.48
C HIS A 72 -1.04 -4.78 -8.93
N GLY A 73 -2.31 -5.23 -8.97
CA GLY A 73 -2.66 -6.54 -9.50
C GLY A 73 -4.14 -6.68 -9.87
N ASP A 74 -4.44 -7.72 -10.65
CA ASP A 74 -5.80 -8.01 -11.11
C ASP A 74 -6.74 -8.46 -9.98
N THR A 75 -6.18 -8.96 -8.89
CA THR A 75 -6.94 -9.40 -7.70
C THR A 75 -6.26 -8.89 -6.42
N PRO A 76 -7.01 -8.77 -5.30
CA PRO A 76 -6.46 -8.42 -4.00
C PRO A 76 -5.28 -9.30 -3.60
N SER A 77 -5.43 -10.61 -3.78
CA SER A 77 -4.46 -11.60 -3.35
C SER A 77 -3.18 -11.55 -4.17
N LEU A 78 -3.26 -11.25 -5.48
CA LEU A 78 -2.08 -11.10 -6.32
C LEU A 78 -1.29 -9.84 -5.96
N ALA A 79 -1.98 -8.71 -5.76
CA ALA A 79 -1.34 -7.47 -5.32
C ALA A 79 -0.69 -7.62 -3.94
N LEU A 80 -1.39 -8.26 -2.98
CA LEU A 80 -0.86 -8.54 -1.65
C LEU A 80 0.38 -9.44 -1.72
N LYS A 81 0.31 -10.54 -2.48
CA LYS A 81 1.45 -11.46 -2.61
C LYS A 81 2.70 -10.77 -3.16
N ALA A 82 2.53 -9.88 -4.14
CA ALA A 82 3.64 -9.10 -4.67
C ALA A 82 4.28 -8.18 -3.62
N VAL A 83 3.48 -7.54 -2.75
CA VAL A 83 4.00 -6.74 -1.63
C VAL A 83 4.70 -7.62 -0.59
N GLU A 84 4.14 -8.77 -0.24
CA GLU A 84 4.79 -9.73 0.66
C GLU A 84 6.14 -10.21 0.12
N ASP A 85 6.25 -10.43 -1.19
CA ASP A 85 7.50 -10.81 -1.85
C ASP A 85 8.52 -9.67 -1.84
N GLN A 86 8.10 -8.41 -2.03
CA GLN A 86 8.96 -7.24 -1.87
C GLN A 86 9.52 -7.14 -0.45
N ILE A 87 8.66 -7.27 0.57
CA ILE A 87 9.05 -7.25 1.98
C ILE A 87 10.01 -8.40 2.30
N THR A 88 9.71 -9.61 1.82
CA THR A 88 10.56 -10.80 2.01
C THR A 88 11.94 -10.58 1.41
N ASN A 89 12.00 -10.05 0.18
CA ASN A 89 13.27 -9.73 -0.48
C ASN A 89 14.04 -8.64 0.26
N TYR A 90 13.36 -7.61 0.76
CA TYR A 90 14.00 -6.57 1.57
C TYR A 90 14.63 -7.17 2.83
N ILE A 91 13.85 -7.92 3.62
CA ILE A 91 14.34 -8.53 4.87
C ILE A 91 15.49 -9.51 4.64
N THR A 92 15.45 -10.27 3.55
CA THR A 92 16.47 -11.29 3.24
C THR A 92 17.79 -10.66 2.77
N ASN A 93 17.73 -9.44 2.24
CA ASN A 93 18.91 -8.71 1.74
C ASN A 93 19.37 -7.57 2.67
N LEU A 94 18.81 -7.46 3.88
CA LEU A 94 19.34 -6.63 4.98
C LEU A 94 20.55 -7.32 5.63
#